data_AF-A0AAE2S9N3-F1
#
_entry.id   AF-A0AAE2S9N3-F1
#
_cell.length_a   1.000
_cell.length_b   1.000
_cell.length_c   1.000
_cell.angle_alpha   90.00
_cell.angle_beta   90.00
_cell.angle_gamma   90.00
#
_symmetry.space_group_name_H-M   'P 1'
#
loop_
_entity.id
_entity.type
_entity.pdbx_description
1 polymer ?
#
loop_
_entity_poly.entity_id
_entity_poly.type
_entity_poly.pdbx_seq_one_letter_code
_entity_poly.pdbx_strand_id
1 'polypeptide(L)'
;MSRNTLYASIALMLVVLIGSAGAYWGIKKFRQKQNQEFRFEGKLTARQDGVEPDKFKEAILTDAVMTKAITEHDLVSRWGLSDEVAAKVKLTEKFSVKVEGREITVGFQDKDKSLAQAVLKSLMASLYEQAHGKQSGGGM
;
A
#
# COMPACT_ATOMS: atom_id res chain seq x y z
N MET A 1 -12.63 -26.55 -25.55
CA MET A 1 -12.08 -26.32 -24.19
C MET A 1 -12.72 -25.06 -23.63
N SER A 2 -13.49 -25.19 -22.54
CA SER A 2 -14.30 -24.10 -21.99
C SER A 2 -13.46 -23.17 -21.11
N ARG A 3 -13.91 -21.92 -20.96
CA ARG A 3 -13.20 -20.79 -20.31
C ARG A 3 -12.83 -20.99 -18.83
N ASN A 4 -13.16 -22.15 -18.25
CA ASN A 4 -12.92 -22.48 -16.85
C ASN A 4 -11.55 -23.12 -16.59
N THR A 5 -10.80 -23.51 -17.63
CA THR A 5 -9.44 -24.08 -17.48
C THR A 5 -8.35 -23.00 -17.33
N LEU A 6 -8.61 -21.75 -17.70
CA LEU A 6 -7.63 -20.66 -17.64
C LEU A 6 -7.41 -20.14 -16.21
N TYR A 7 -8.39 -20.31 -15.31
CA TYR A 7 -8.26 -19.88 -13.92
C TYR A 7 -7.56 -20.93 -13.02
N ALA A 8 -7.49 -22.18 -13.46
CA ALA A 8 -6.84 -23.26 -12.71
C ALA A 8 -5.30 -23.27 -12.86
N SER A 9 -4.76 -22.74 -13.98
CA SER A 9 -3.32 -22.63 -14.20
C SER A 9 -2.67 -21.49 -13.41
N ILE A 10 -3.44 -20.45 -13.03
CA ILE A 10 -2.94 -19.33 -12.21
C ILE A 10 -2.85 -19.72 -10.72
N ALA A 11 -3.72 -20.63 -10.25
CA ALA A 11 -3.69 -21.11 -8.87
C ALA A 11 -2.52 -22.06 -8.56
N LEU A 12 -2.03 -22.80 -9.56
CA LEU A 12 -0.98 -23.81 -9.37
C LEU A 12 0.46 -23.26 -9.42
N MET A 13 0.67 -22.06 -9.96
CA MET A 13 1.99 -21.41 -9.97
C MET A 13 2.37 -20.76 -8.62
N LEU A 14 1.47 -20.77 -7.62
CA LEU A 14 1.69 -20.16 -6.31
C LEU A 14 2.28 -21.10 -5.24
N VAL A 15 2.38 -22.42 -5.50
CA VAL A 15 2.57 -23.39 -4.39
C VAL A 15 3.95 -24.07 -4.34
N VAL A 16 4.78 -24.02 -5.39
CA VAL A 16 5.93 -24.96 -5.49
C VAL A 16 7.31 -24.38 -5.09
N LEU A 17 7.45 -23.10 -4.74
CA LEU A 17 8.75 -22.55 -4.28
C LEU A 17 8.93 -22.57 -2.74
N ILE A 18 8.17 -23.41 -2.03
CA ILE A 18 8.33 -23.60 -0.57
C ILE A 18 8.69 -25.05 -0.31
N GLY A 19 9.97 -25.39 -0.41
CA GLY A 19 10.45 -26.64 0.18
C GLY A 19 11.67 -27.18 -0.52
N SER A 20 12.84 -26.88 0.05
CA SER A 20 14.06 -27.72 0.04
C SER A 20 15.36 -26.90 0.11
N ALA A 21 15.46 -25.89 0.97
CA ALA A 21 16.80 -25.36 1.32
C ALA A 21 16.79 -24.69 2.70
N GLY A 22 17.55 -25.26 3.63
CA GLY A 22 18.17 -24.49 4.69
C GLY A 22 17.52 -24.56 6.06
N ALA A 23 17.54 -25.72 6.72
CA ALA A 23 17.44 -25.79 8.18
C ALA A 23 18.48 -24.88 8.89
N TYR A 24 19.56 -24.49 8.19
CA TYR A 24 20.57 -23.51 8.61
C TYR A 24 20.11 -22.03 8.56
N TRP A 25 19.03 -21.72 7.84
CA TRP A 25 18.42 -20.38 7.78
C TRP A 25 17.44 -20.11 8.95
N GLY A 26 17.10 -21.12 9.74
CA GLY A 26 16.01 -21.06 10.74
C GLY A 26 16.19 -20.00 11.83
N ILE A 27 17.42 -19.81 12.32
CA ILE A 27 17.71 -18.84 13.39
C ILE A 27 17.68 -17.39 12.85
N LYS A 28 18.15 -17.16 11.61
CA LYS A 28 18.09 -15.85 10.95
C LYS A 28 16.65 -15.49 10.55
N LYS A 29 15.86 -16.47 10.08
CA LYS A 29 14.42 -16.31 9.78
C LYS A 29 13.57 -16.01 11.02
N PHE A 30 13.96 -16.43 12.22
CA PHE A 30 13.20 -16.12 13.43
C PHE A 30 13.23 -14.63 13.78
N ARG A 31 14.38 -13.95 13.58
CA ARG A 31 14.46 -12.47 13.66
C ARG A 31 13.77 -11.80 12.48
N GLN A 32 13.85 -12.37 11.28
CA GLN A 32 13.21 -11.82 10.09
C GLN A 32 11.68 -11.95 10.10
N LYS A 33 11.12 -12.99 10.77
CA LYS A 33 9.67 -13.19 10.95
C LYS A 33 9.02 -12.18 11.92
N GLN A 34 9.76 -11.63 12.89
CA GLN A 34 9.23 -10.58 13.78
C GLN A 34 9.12 -9.21 13.09
N ASN A 35 9.76 -9.03 11.94
CA ASN A 35 9.75 -7.81 11.12
C ASN A 35 9.23 -8.09 9.69
N GLN A 36 8.46 -9.15 9.47
CA GLN A 36 7.74 -9.33 8.22
C GLN A 36 6.64 -8.26 8.12
N GLU A 37 6.99 -7.14 7.50
CA GLU A 37 5.98 -6.18 7.04
C GLU A 37 5.34 -6.74 5.77
N PHE A 38 4.02 -6.88 5.80
CA PHE A 38 3.22 -7.19 4.63
C PHE A 38 3.12 -5.94 3.78
N ARG A 39 3.54 -6.05 2.52
CA ARG A 39 3.44 -4.98 1.53
C ARG A 39 2.27 -5.24 0.61
N PHE A 40 1.36 -4.28 0.53
CA PHE A 40 0.29 -4.25 -0.45
C PHE A 40 0.61 -3.23 -1.51
N GLU A 41 0.30 -3.56 -2.76
CA GLU A 41 0.55 -2.68 -3.90
C GLU A 41 -0.72 -2.51 -4.73
N GLY A 42 -0.89 -1.31 -5.28
CA GLY A 42 -1.90 -0.96 -6.27
C GLY A 42 -1.23 -0.34 -7.48
N LYS A 43 -1.72 -0.63 -8.67
CA LYS A 43 -1.20 -0.08 -9.92
C LYS A 43 -2.16 0.97 -10.49
N LEU A 44 -1.60 2.06 -10.97
CA LEU A 44 -2.27 3.17 -11.64
C LEU A 44 -1.57 3.44 -12.97
N THR A 45 -2.29 3.95 -13.96
CA THR A 45 -1.71 4.36 -15.24
C THR A 45 -1.77 5.87 -15.38
N ALA A 46 -0.61 6.50 -15.55
CA ALA A 46 -0.48 7.92 -15.79
C ALA A 46 -0.92 8.30 -17.22
N ARG A 47 -1.51 9.49 -17.38
CA ARG A 47 -1.85 10.03 -18.70
C ARG A 47 -0.63 10.46 -19.52
N GLN A 48 0.47 10.82 -18.86
CA GLN A 48 1.72 11.27 -19.49
C GLN A 48 2.90 10.58 -18.83
N ASP A 49 3.99 10.41 -19.59
CA ASP A 49 5.27 9.96 -19.06
C ASP A 49 5.92 11.06 -18.21
N GLY A 50 6.82 10.66 -17.30
CA GLY A 50 7.60 11.61 -16.49
C GLY A 50 6.94 12.02 -15.16
N VAL A 51 6.04 11.19 -14.62
CA VAL A 51 5.53 11.40 -13.26
C VAL A 51 6.68 11.23 -12.26
N GLU A 52 6.97 12.29 -11.50
CA GLU A 52 7.94 12.24 -10.42
C GLU A 52 7.35 11.49 -9.21
N PRO A 53 7.97 10.37 -8.76
CA PRO A 53 7.44 9.55 -7.66
C PRO A 53 7.21 10.34 -6.37
N ASP A 54 8.12 11.24 -6.02
CA ASP A 54 8.04 12.03 -4.77
C ASP A 54 6.92 13.07 -4.84
N LYS A 55 6.79 13.79 -5.95
CA LYS A 55 5.65 14.71 -6.15
C LYS A 55 4.31 13.98 -6.15
N PHE A 56 4.26 12.79 -6.73
CA PHE A 56 3.05 11.96 -6.71
C PHE A 56 2.73 11.48 -5.29
N LYS A 57 3.75 11.10 -4.52
CA LYS A 57 3.62 10.73 -3.11
C LYS A 57 3.08 11.89 -2.28
N GLU A 58 3.62 13.09 -2.43
CA GLU A 58 3.14 14.30 -1.75
C GLU A 58 1.69 14.65 -2.11
N ALA A 59 1.31 14.47 -3.37
CA ALA A 59 -0.06 14.71 -3.84
C ALA A 59 -1.09 13.74 -3.21
N ILE A 60 -0.68 12.51 -2.89
CA ILE A 60 -1.53 11.52 -2.21
C ILE A 60 -1.55 11.79 -0.71
N LEU A 61 -0.38 11.97 -0.11
CA LEU A 61 -0.19 12.11 1.32
C LEU A 61 -0.37 13.54 1.79
N THR A 62 -1.49 14.16 1.42
CA THR A 62 -1.86 15.47 1.96
C THR A 62 -2.17 15.37 3.45
N ASP A 63 -2.00 16.47 4.19
CA ASP A 63 -2.25 16.50 5.63
C ASP A 63 -3.66 16.01 6.01
N ALA A 64 -4.68 16.44 5.28
CA ALA A 64 -6.06 16.01 5.48
C ALA A 64 -6.26 14.50 5.25
N VAL A 65 -5.63 13.94 4.21
CA VAL A 65 -5.73 12.50 3.89
C VAL A 65 -5.03 11.67 4.94
N MET A 66 -3.82 12.07 5.34
CA MET A 66 -3.09 11.37 6.40
C MET A 66 -3.83 11.43 7.73
N THR A 67 -4.36 12.60 8.10
CA THR A 67 -5.15 12.76 9.33
C THR A 67 -6.37 11.85 9.32
N LYS A 68 -7.15 11.84 8.21
CA LYS A 68 -8.31 10.95 8.04
C LYS A 68 -7.91 9.48 8.21
N ALA A 69 -6.84 9.03 7.55
CA ALA A 69 -6.37 7.65 7.66
C ALA A 69 -5.86 7.29 9.07
N ILE A 70 -5.20 8.23 9.75
CA ILE A 70 -4.73 8.05 11.13
C ILE A 70 -5.90 7.88 12.10
N THR A 71 -6.93 8.72 11.97
CA THR A 71 -8.13 8.63 12.81
C THR A 71 -8.97 7.39 12.49
N GLU A 72 -9.22 7.11 11.20
CA GLU A 72 -10.07 5.99 10.76
C GLU A 72 -9.51 4.63 11.17
N HIS A 73 -8.18 4.48 11.17
CA HIS A 73 -7.51 3.23 11.50
C HIS A 73 -6.83 3.21 12.87
N ASP A 74 -7.02 4.27 13.68
CA ASP A 74 -6.43 4.43 15.01
C ASP A 74 -4.92 4.17 15.02
N LEU A 75 -4.21 4.80 14.08
CA LEU A 75 -2.80 4.49 13.81
C LEU A 75 -1.86 4.91 14.95
N VAL A 76 -2.20 5.95 15.71
CA VAL A 76 -1.41 6.38 16.89
C VAL A 76 -1.35 5.25 17.92
N SER A 77 -2.51 4.70 18.29
CA SER A 77 -2.64 3.60 19.24
C SER A 77 -2.01 2.31 18.71
N ARG A 78 -2.35 1.92 17.48
CA ARG A 78 -1.85 0.68 16.87
C ARG A 78 -0.33 0.64 16.71
N TRP A 79 0.28 1.81 16.50
CA TRP A 79 1.73 1.92 16.36
C TRP A 79 2.47 2.30 17.64
N GLY A 80 1.74 2.54 18.74
CA GLY A 80 2.31 2.95 20.02
C GLY A 80 3.04 4.30 19.95
N LEU A 81 2.46 5.27 19.26
CA LEU A 81 3.05 6.59 19.03
C LEU A 81 2.54 7.64 20.03
N SER A 82 3.29 8.73 20.18
CA SER A 82 2.95 9.83 21.09
C SER A 82 1.77 10.68 20.60
N ASP A 83 1.71 10.92 19.30
CA ASP A 83 0.80 11.88 18.70
C ASP A 83 0.59 11.62 17.20
N GLU A 84 -0.30 12.42 16.62
CA GLU A 84 -0.63 12.37 15.19
C GLU A 84 0.54 12.76 14.29
N VAL A 85 1.44 13.66 14.73
CA VAL A 85 2.60 14.09 13.93
C VAL A 85 3.55 12.92 13.72
N ALA A 86 3.85 12.17 14.78
CA ALA A 86 4.63 10.94 14.70
C ALA A 86 3.95 9.91 13.79
N ALA A 87 2.61 9.82 13.82
CA ALA A 87 1.87 8.92 12.94
C ALA A 87 1.93 9.34 11.46
N LYS A 88 1.87 10.64 11.15
CA LYS A 88 2.05 11.17 9.77
C LYS A 88 3.42 10.84 9.20
N VAL A 89 4.47 11.01 10.01
CA VAL A 89 5.84 10.65 9.62
C VAL A 89 5.92 9.14 9.32
N LYS A 90 5.46 8.30 10.23
CA LYS A 90 5.50 6.84 10.07
C LYS A 90 4.65 6.34 8.89
N LEU A 91 3.50 6.95 8.64
CA LEU A 91 2.65 6.67 7.49
C LEU A 91 3.40 6.98 6.19
N THR A 92 4.08 8.13 6.14
CA THR A 92 4.90 8.55 4.99
C THR A 92 6.07 7.58 4.75
N GLU A 93 6.74 7.13 5.79
CA GLU A 93 7.83 6.14 5.69
C GLU A 93 7.33 4.78 5.15
N LYS A 94 6.14 4.36 5.58
CA LYS A 94 5.52 3.08 5.18
C LYS A 94 4.89 3.11 3.79
N PHE A 95 4.69 4.29 3.22
CA PHE A 95 4.12 4.46 1.89
C PHE A 95 5.22 4.57 0.83
N SER A 96 5.06 3.85 -0.27
CA SER A 96 6.02 3.83 -1.39
C SER A 96 5.31 4.10 -2.71
N VAL A 97 6.01 4.80 -3.60
CA VAL A 97 5.60 5.03 -4.98
C VAL A 97 6.75 4.59 -5.88
N LYS A 98 6.45 3.81 -6.91
CA LYS A 98 7.37 3.46 -7.99
C LYS A 98 6.73 3.87 -9.30
N VAL A 99 7.51 4.44 -10.20
CA VAL A 99 7.06 4.85 -11.53
C VAL A 99 7.94 4.16 -12.56
N GLU A 100 7.32 3.41 -13.46
CA GLU A 100 7.96 2.71 -14.57
C GLU A 100 7.26 3.12 -15.88
N GLY A 101 7.81 4.13 -16.56
CA GLY A 101 7.15 4.77 -17.70
C GLY A 101 5.84 5.45 -17.29
N ARG A 102 4.71 4.89 -17.73
CA ARG A 102 3.35 5.34 -17.35
C ARG A 102 2.73 4.52 -16.22
N GLU A 103 3.37 3.43 -15.80
CA GLU A 103 2.85 2.62 -14.71
C GLU A 103 3.31 3.20 -13.38
N ILE A 104 2.35 3.58 -12.53
CA ILE A 104 2.61 4.03 -11.17
C ILE A 104 2.17 2.91 -10.22
N THR A 105 3.12 2.31 -9.52
CA THR A 105 2.84 1.36 -8.44
C THR A 105 2.91 2.09 -7.11
N VAL A 106 1.78 2.20 -6.43
CA VAL A 106 1.72 2.64 -5.03
C VAL A 106 1.73 1.44 -4.11
N GLY A 107 2.29 1.58 -2.92
CA GLY A 107 2.23 0.51 -1.95
C GLY A 107 2.37 0.97 -0.52
N PHE A 108 1.87 0.17 0.40
CA PHE A 108 1.94 0.42 1.83
C PHE A 108 2.40 -0.85 2.56
N GLN A 109 3.28 -0.68 3.55
CA GLN A 109 3.82 -1.79 4.32
C GLN A 109 3.54 -1.68 5.82
N ASP A 110 2.98 -2.74 6.39
CA ASP A 110 2.79 -2.84 7.84
C ASP A 110 2.91 -4.28 8.36
N LYS A 111 3.17 -4.43 9.66
CA LYS A 111 3.23 -5.74 10.33
C LYS A 111 1.85 -6.40 10.38
N ASP A 112 0.77 -5.62 10.40
CA ASP A 112 -0.58 -6.13 10.27
C ASP A 112 -1.01 -6.10 8.80
N LYS A 113 -1.20 -7.29 8.23
CA LYS A 113 -1.64 -7.48 6.84
C LYS A 113 -2.97 -6.78 6.56
N SER A 114 -3.94 -6.89 7.48
CA SER A 114 -5.27 -6.32 7.30
C SER A 114 -5.20 -4.80 7.39
N LEU A 115 -4.39 -4.29 8.31
CA LEU A 115 -4.14 -2.85 8.43
C LEU A 115 -3.46 -2.29 7.18
N ALA A 116 -2.42 -2.95 6.68
CA ALA A 116 -1.69 -2.48 5.51
C ALA A 116 -2.61 -2.34 4.28
N GLN A 117 -3.49 -3.33 4.08
CA GLN A 117 -4.50 -3.30 3.02
C GLN A 117 -5.54 -2.21 3.25
N ALA A 118 -6.06 -2.06 4.48
CA ALA A 118 -7.08 -1.07 4.81
C ALA A 118 -6.57 0.36 4.62
N VAL A 119 -5.38 0.66 5.13
CA VAL A 119 -4.72 1.98 5.00
C VAL A 119 -4.50 2.30 3.52
N LEU A 120 -3.93 1.37 2.74
CA LEU A 120 -3.72 1.61 1.31
C LEU A 120 -5.05 1.90 0.59
N LYS A 121 -6.11 1.16 0.92
CA LYS A 121 -7.44 1.36 0.33
C LYS A 121 -8.03 2.73 0.70
N SER A 122 -7.91 3.17 1.95
CA SER A 122 -8.42 4.48 2.41
C SER A 122 -7.64 5.64 1.75
N LEU A 123 -6.32 5.53 1.66
CA LEU A 123 -5.48 6.52 0.96
C LEU A 123 -5.86 6.62 -0.53
N MET A 124 -6.08 5.49 -1.20
CA MET A 124 -6.50 5.49 -2.60
C MET A 124 -7.92 6.01 -2.79
N ALA A 125 -8.87 5.62 -1.94
CA ALA A 125 -10.23 6.14 -1.98
C ALA A 125 -10.25 7.66 -1.84
N SER A 126 -9.44 8.20 -0.92
CA SER A 126 -9.32 9.65 -0.74
C SER A 126 -8.71 10.35 -1.97
N LEU A 127 -7.74 9.73 -2.65
CA LEU A 127 -7.22 10.24 -3.93
C LEU A 127 -8.30 10.27 -5.02
N TYR A 128 -9.09 9.20 -5.15
CA TYR A 128 -10.21 9.16 -6.09
C TYR A 128 -11.27 10.23 -5.77
N GLU A 129 -11.62 10.40 -4.49
CA GLU A 129 -12.52 11.46 -4.02
C GLU A 129 -11.97 12.85 -4.33
N GLN A 130 -10.66 13.09 -4.21
CA GLN A 130 -10.08 14.38 -4.59
C GLN A 130 -10.07 14.61 -6.10
N ALA A 131 -9.84 13.56 -6.88
CA ALA A 131 -9.82 13.63 -8.34
C ALA A 131 -11.24 13.83 -8.94
N HIS A 132 -12.27 13.23 -8.32
CA HIS A 132 -13.65 13.26 -8.82
C HIS A 132 -14.57 14.23 -8.05
N GLY A 133 -14.33 14.47 -6.77
CA GLY A 133 -15.10 15.37 -5.91
C GLY A 133 -14.90 16.86 -6.23
N LYS A 134 -13.81 17.23 -6.90
CA LYS A 134 -13.67 18.59 -7.48
C LYS A 134 -14.66 18.89 -8.60
N GLN A 135 -15.43 17.92 -9.10
CA GLN A 135 -16.54 18.16 -10.03
C GLN A 135 -17.89 18.43 -9.36
N SER A 136 -18.01 18.35 -8.02
CA SER A 136 -19.28 18.53 -7.32
C SER A 136 -19.31 19.69 -6.33
N GLY A 137 -18.53 20.75 -6.59
CA GLY A 137 -18.49 21.97 -5.76
C GLY A 137 -18.68 23.27 -6.55
N GLY A 138 -19.32 23.19 -7.72
CA GLY A 138 -19.70 24.35 -8.53
C GLY A 138 -21.13 24.22 -8.97
N GLY A 139 -22.06 24.73 -8.15
CA GLY A 139 -23.48 24.77 -8.50
C GLY A 139 -24.37 24.53 -7.30
N MET A 140 -24.49 25.54 -6.44
CA MET A 140 -25.75 26.16 -6.01
C MET A 140 -25.47 27.28 -5.02
#